data_AF-A0A517RF88-F1
#
_entry.id   AF-A0A517RF88-F1
#
_cell.length_a   1.000
_cell.length_b   1.000
_cell.length_c   1.000
_cell.angle_alpha   90.00
_cell.angle_beta   90.00
_cell.angle_gamma   90.00
#
_symmetry.space_group_name_H-M   'P 1'
#
loop_
_entity.id
_entity.type
_entity.pdbx_description
1 polymer ?
#
loop_
_entity_poly.entity_id
_entity_poly.type
_entity_poly.pdbx_seq_one_letter_code
_entity_poly.pdbx_strand_id
1 'polypeptide(L)' 'MEEKEDKKIECQNCKQEIYFSGDVLTVERAVRGDQIIPLGGVKYFCSENCISDYYREFENTPGVNFFRAPY' A
#
# COMPACT_ATOMS: atom_id res chain seq x y z
N MET A 1 18.73 -26.94 -5.45
CA MET A 1 18.30 -26.25 -4.24
C MET A 1 17.85 -24.88 -4.71
N GLU A 2 16.54 -24.67 -4.86
CA GLU A 2 16.03 -23.34 -5.21
C GLU A 2 16.12 -22.50 -3.94
N GLU A 3 17.08 -21.57 -3.92
CA GLU A 3 17.15 -20.49 -2.96
C GLU A 3 15.86 -19.67 -3.14
N LYS A 4 14.83 -19.98 -2.35
CA LYS A 4 13.71 -19.07 -2.17
C LYS A 4 14.29 -17.88 -1.42
N GLU A 5 14.76 -16.88 -2.15
CA GLU A 5 14.98 -15.56 -1.59
C GLU A 5 13.68 -15.19 -0.87
N ASP A 6 13.73 -15.18 0.46
CA ASP A 6 12.69 -14.62 1.31
C ASP A 6 12.58 -13.15 0.93
N LYS A 7 11.83 -12.86 -0.13
CA LYS A 7 11.54 -11.49 -0.54
C LYS A 7 10.94 -10.84 0.69
N LYS A 8 11.57 -9.78 1.16
CA LYS A 8 11.07 -8.99 2.28
C LYS A 8 10.35 -7.80 1.69
N ILE A 9 9.11 -7.59 2.12
CA ILE A 9 8.33 -6.43 1.71
C ILE A 9 8.14 -5.55 2.93
N GLU A 10 8.24 -4.23 2.76
CA GLU A 10 7.95 -3.29 3.84
C GLU A 10 6.48 -2.83 3.78
N CYS A 11 5.80 -2.82 4.93
CA CYS A 11 4.48 -2.21 5.03
C CYS A 11 4.57 -0.70 4.77
N GLN A 12 3.72 -0.21 3.87
CA GLN A 12 3.69 1.22 3.52
C GLN A 12 3.25 2.14 4.66
N ASN A 13 2.51 1.61 5.65
CA ASN A 13 2.07 2.38 6.82
C ASN A 13 3.06 2.31 7.98
N CYS A 14 3.19 1.14 8.62
CA CYS A 14 3.95 0.97 9.85
C CYS A 14 5.44 0.67 9.65
N LYS A 15 5.91 0.58 8.39
CA LYS A 15 7.31 0.29 8.05
C LYS A 15 7.85 -1.05 8.55
N GLN A 16 6.95 -1.96 8.94
CA GLN A 16 7.33 -3.30 9.38
C GLN A 16 7.68 -4.21 8.21
N GLU A 17 8.69 -5.06 8.38
CA GLU A 17 9.04 -6.11 7.43
C GLU A 17 7.98 -7.24 7.43
N ILE A 18 7.45 -7.53 6.25
CA ILE A 18 6.51 -8.60 5.96
C ILE A 18 7.28 -9.67 5.19
N TYR A 19 7.36 -10.86 5.77
CA TYR A 19 7.89 -12.04 5.09
C TYR A 19 6.81 -12.60 4.17
N PHE A 20 7.15 -13.01 2.95
CA PHE A 20 6.20 -13.63 2.00
C PHE A 20 5.50 -14.88 2.54
N SER A 21 6.03 -15.46 3.62
CA SER A 21 5.43 -16.58 4.35
C SER A 21 4.24 -16.18 5.23
N GLY A 22 3.96 -14.88 5.40
CA GLY A 22 2.83 -14.35 6.17
C GLY A 22 1.74 -13.69 5.30
N ASP A 23 0.63 -13.34 5.94
CA ASP A 23 -0.47 -12.63 5.27
C ASP A 23 -0.01 -11.22 4.82
N VAL A 24 -0.10 -10.98 3.52
CA VAL A 24 0.23 -9.68 2.91
C VAL A 24 -0.96 -9.18 2.11
N LEU A 25 -1.33 -7.91 2.34
CA LEU A 25 -2.38 -7.24 1.60
C LEU A 25 -1.76 -6.32 0.56
N THR A 26 -2.20 -6.44 -0.68
CA THR A 26 -1.74 -5.61 -1.79
C THR A 26 -2.86 -4.69 -2.28
N VAL A 27 -2.52 -3.44 -2.55
CA VAL A 27 -3.45 -2.44 -3.07
C VAL A 27 -2.86 -1.76 -4.28
N GLU A 28 -3.51 -1.91 -5.44
CA GLU A 28 -3.11 -1.30 -6.71
C GLU A 28 -3.97 -0.09 -7.08
N ARG A 29 -5.22 -0.09 -6.60
CA ARG A 29 -6.25 0.90 -6.93
C ARG A 29 -7.04 1.22 -5.67
N ALA A 30 -7.45 2.48 -5.55
CA ALA A 30 -8.35 2.94 -4.52
C ALA A 30 -9.68 3.37 -5.15
N VAL A 31 -10.76 3.37 -4.37
CA VAL A 31 -12.07 3.89 -4.79
C VAL A 31 -12.40 5.09 -3.94
N ARG A 32 -12.80 6.20 -4.58
CA ARG A 32 -13.27 7.41 -3.91
C ARG A 32 -14.57 7.85 -4.55
N GLY A 33 -15.68 7.67 -3.83
CA GLY A 33 -17.02 7.89 -4.40
C GLY A 33 -17.26 6.94 -5.58
N ASP A 34 -17.56 7.51 -6.74
CA ASP A 34 -17.78 6.81 -8.01
C ASP A 34 -16.50 6.65 -8.85
N GLN A 35 -15.35 7.14 -8.37
CA GLN A 35 -14.09 7.15 -9.11
C GLN A 35 -13.12 6.06 -8.63
N ILE A 36 -12.50 5.36 -9.58
CA ILE A 36 -11.37 4.46 -9.33
C ILE A 36 -10.08 5.24 -9.57
N ILE A 37 -9.22 5.28 -8.56
CA ILE A 37 -7.96 6.01 -8.59
C ILE A 37 -6.79 5.03 -8.65
N PRO A 38 -5.96 5.05 -9.72
CA PRO A 38 -4.74 4.25 -9.78
C PRO A 38 -3.69 4.83 -8.83
N LEU A 39 -3.03 3.97 -8.05
CA LEU A 39 -2.04 4.41 -7.05
C LEU A 39 -0.62 4.56 -7.61
N GLY A 40 -0.43 4.40 -8.92
CA GLY A 40 0.87 4.45 -9.59
C GLY A 40 1.79 3.26 -9.31
N GLY A 41 1.39 2.31 -8.43
CA GLY A 41 2.13 1.11 -8.12
C GLY A 41 1.42 0.23 -7.08
N VAL A 42 1.90 -1.00 -6.91
CA VAL A 42 1.40 -1.94 -5.89
C VAL A 42 1.91 -1.49 -4.51
N LYS A 43 0.99 -1.17 -3.60
CA LYS A 43 1.30 -0.90 -2.20
C LYS A 43 1.08 -2.16 -1.37
N TYR A 44 1.91 -2.37 -0.36
CA TYR A 44 1.88 -3.56 0.49
C TYR A 44 1.61 -3.19 1.94
N PHE A 45 0.77 -3.99 2.59
CA PHE A 45 0.32 -3.76 3.97
C PHE A 45 0.29 -5.06 4.76
N CYS A 46 0.63 -4.99 6.04
CA CYS A 46 0.63 -6.14 6.94
C CYS A 46 -0.75 -6.44 7.54
N SER A 47 -1.69 -5.50 7.46
CA SER A 47 -3.03 -5.63 8.05
C SER A 47 -4.02 -4.62 7.46
N GLU A 48 -5.31 -4.93 7.55
CA GLU A 48 -6.40 -4.03 7.16
C GLU A 48 -6.41 -2.72 7.97
N ASN A 49 -5.96 -2.79 9.23
CA ASN A 49 -5.77 -1.61 10.07
C ASN A 49 -4.73 -0.66 9.47
N CYS A 50 -3.61 -1.18 8.98
CA CYS A 50 -2.58 -0.36 8.33
C CYS A 50 -3.06 0.26 7.02
N ILE A 51 -3.93 -0.43 6.27
CA ILE A 51 -4.57 0.13 5.08
C ILE A 51 -5.45 1.31 5.48
N SER A 52 -6.32 1.09 6.47
CA SER A 52 -7.30 2.09 6.92
C SER A 52 -6.62 3.34 7.47
N ASP A 53 -5.59 3.16 8.29
CA ASP A 53 -4.80 4.24 8.90
C ASP A 53 -4.05 5.04 7.82
N TYR A 54 -3.39 4.35 6.89
CA TYR A 54 -2.72 4.98 5.75
C TYR A 54 -3.67 5.87 4.94
N TYR A 55 -4.83 5.37 4.54
CA TYR A 55 -5.76 6.18 3.75
C TYR A 55 -6.39 7.31 4.57
N ARG A 56 -6.59 7.11 5.88
CA ARG A 56 -7.10 8.15 6.78
C ARG A 56 -6.12 9.32 6.93
N GLU A 57 -4.82 9.05 7.02
CA GLU A 57 -3.80 10.11 7.03
C GLU A 57 -3.74 10.84 5.69
N PHE A 58 -3.87 10.11 4.58
CA PHE A 58 -3.89 10.69 3.23
C PHE A 58 -5.11 11.60 2.99
N GLU A 59 -6.30 11.26 3.51
CA GLU A 59 -7.47 12.14 3.45
C GLU A 59 -7.29 13.43 4.25
N ASN A 60 -6.54 13.37 5.36
CA ASN A 60 -6.31 14.53 6.23
C ASN A 60 -5.14 15.41 5.78
N THR A 61 -4.40 15.02 4.73
CA THR A 61 -3.26 15.80 4.24
C THR A 61 -3.72 16.79 3.15
N PRO A 62 -3.83 18.10 3.45
CA PRO A 62 -4.21 19.09 2.44
C PRO A 62 -3.10 19.21 1.39
N GLY A 63 -3.39 18.81 0.15
CA GLY A 63 -2.51 19.02 -1.00
C GLY A 63 -1.89 17.76 -1.62
N VAL A 64 -2.14 16.55 -1.10
CA VAL A 64 -1.85 15.31 -1.85
C VAL A 64 -2.92 15.14 -2.92
N ASN A 65 -2.62 15.67 -4.09
CA ASN A 65 -3.33 15.34 -5.31
C ASN A 65 -3.03 13.89 -5.67
N PHE A 66 -4.06 13.03 -5.63
CA PHE A 66 -4.06 11.71 -6.27
C PHE A 66 -3.60 11.76 -7.74
N PHE A 67 -3.61 12.95 -8.35
CA PHE A 67 -3.26 13.23 -9.76
C PHE A 67 -1.77 13.38 -10.07
N ARG A 68 -0.86 13.32 -9.09
CA ARG A 68 0.59 13.46 -9.33
C ARG A 68 1.36 12.18 -9.01
N ALA A 69 1.01 11.09 -9.70
CA ALA A 69 2.03 10.08 -10.00
C ALA A 69 2.87 10.64 -11.16
N PRO A 70 4.18 10.92 -10.98
CA PRO A 70 5.05 11.23 -12.11
C PRO A 70 5.17 9.96 -12.95
N TYR A 71 4.70 10.04 -14.20
CA TYR A 71 5.17 9.15 -15.26
C TYR A 71 6.64 9.48 -15.58
#